data_AF-A0A5N6JBF6-F1
#
_entry.id   AF-A0A5N6JBF6-F1
#
_cell.length_a   1.000
_cell.length_b   1.000
_cell.length_c   1.000
_cell.angle_alpha   90.00
_cell.angle_beta   90.00
_cell.angle_gamma   90.00
#
_symmetry.space_group_name_H-M   'P 1'
#
loop_
_entity.id
_entity.type
_entity.pdbx_description
1 polymer ?
#
loop_
_entity_poly.entity_id
_entity_poly.type
_entity_poly.pdbx_seq_one_letter_code
_entity_poly.pdbx_strand_id
1 'polypeptide(L)'
;MRMLDPHSKVSIEDAIKNENVPGELIEAKSCSMISRAQVSDTSLGKSEWRYGTNKEQAACNADNLLVMERLDRVSLPGGGQSKSGARVAQRIRNDQYRTPGTTKDSGGNGGCLFIDLRMWNEDKHTSPQRVEAFVVASYILMLKREADRFIDNHLALVV
;
A
#
# COMPACT_ATOMS: atom_id res chain seq x y z
N MET A 1 -3.74 11.10 0.38
CA MET A 1 -2.27 11.30 0.33
C MET A 1 -1.92 12.02 -0.96
N ARG A 2 -0.83 12.79 -1.01
CA ARG A 2 -0.37 13.44 -2.25
C ARG A 2 0.92 12.78 -2.70
N MET A 3 0.95 12.27 -3.93
CA MET A 3 2.17 11.77 -4.55
C MET A 3 2.83 12.89 -5.34
N LEU A 4 4.05 13.23 -4.95
CA LEU A 4 4.83 14.27 -5.60
C LEU A 4 5.63 13.67 -6.77
N ASP A 5 6.04 14.54 -7.70
CA ASP A 5 7.03 14.13 -8.71
C ASP A 5 8.38 13.85 -8.01
N PRO A 6 9.14 12.81 -8.40
CA PRO A 6 10.40 12.44 -7.76
C PRO A 6 11.44 13.57 -7.66
N HIS A 7 11.37 14.57 -8.53
CA HIS A 7 12.30 15.70 -8.54
C HIS A 7 11.74 16.95 -7.84
N SER A 8 10.54 16.86 -7.27
CA SER A 8 9.93 17.96 -6.53
C SER A 8 10.72 18.24 -5.25
N LYS A 9 11.07 19.52 -5.03
CA LYS A 9 11.62 20.00 -3.77
C LYS A 9 10.53 20.80 -3.06
N VAL A 10 9.84 20.15 -2.13
CA VAL A 10 8.76 20.74 -1.35
C VAL A 10 9.12 20.60 0.13
N SER A 11 8.99 21.68 0.90
CA SER A 11 9.14 21.61 2.35
C SER A 11 8.03 20.75 2.96
N ILE A 12 8.25 20.17 4.14
CA ILE A 12 7.20 19.38 4.82
C ILE A 12 5.99 20.27 5.12
N GLU A 13 6.25 21.51 5.54
CA GLU A 13 5.22 22.49 5.86
C GLU A 13 4.34 22.81 4.64
N ASP A 14 4.96 23.02 3.47
CA ASP A 14 4.22 23.26 2.23
C ASP A 14 3.47 22.01 1.78
N ALA A 15 4.07 20.82 1.88
CA ALA A 15 3.40 19.58 1.51
C ALA A 15 2.12 19.32 2.33
N ILE A 16 2.06 19.84 3.57
CA ILE A 16 0.90 19.73 4.45
C ILE A 16 -0.11 20.87 4.23
N LYS A 17 0.36 22.12 4.13
CA LYS A 17 -0.51 23.32 4.19
C LYS A 17 -0.85 23.91 2.82
N ASN A 18 -0.01 23.69 1.81
CA ASN A 18 -0.17 24.31 0.50
C ASN A 18 -0.93 23.39 -0.44
N GLU A 19 -2.18 23.74 -0.74
CA GLU A 19 -3.04 22.95 -1.64
C GLU A 19 -2.55 22.95 -3.10
N ASN A 20 -1.74 23.95 -3.48
CA ASN A 20 -1.24 24.16 -4.84
C ASN A 20 0.06 23.41 -5.15
N VAL A 21 0.56 22.56 -4.25
CA VAL A 21 1.75 21.75 -4.51
C VAL A 21 1.50 20.79 -5.69
N PRO A 22 2.30 20.83 -6.76
CA PRO A 22 2.13 19.91 -7.88
C PRO A 22 2.24 18.45 -7.44
N GLY A 23 1.30 17.62 -7.87
CA GLY A 23 1.28 16.20 -7.52
C GLY A 23 -0.10 15.59 -7.68
N GLU A 24 -0.15 14.27 -7.64
CA GLU A 24 -1.41 13.52 -7.70
C GLU A 24 -2.00 13.41 -6.29
N LEU A 25 -3.19 14.00 -6.09
CA LEU A 25 -3.94 13.81 -4.85
C LEU A 25 -4.72 12.50 -4.93
N ILE A 26 -4.33 11.55 -4.09
CA ILE A 26 -4.94 10.23 -4.01
C ILE A 26 -5.86 10.18 -2.79
N GLU A 27 -7.15 10.01 -3.05
CA GLU A 27 -8.15 9.76 -2.03
C GLU A 27 -8.15 8.27 -1.65
N ALA A 28 -7.96 7.98 -0.36
CA ALA A 28 -8.10 6.62 0.16
C ALA A 28 -9.55 6.38 0.56
N LYS A 29 -10.27 5.53 -0.19
CA LYS A 29 -11.69 5.25 0.04
C LYS A 29 -11.86 3.95 0.82
N SER A 30 -12.54 4.03 1.96
CA SER A 30 -12.92 2.84 2.74
C SER A 30 -14.00 2.07 1.99
N CYS A 31 -13.87 0.75 1.87
CA CYS A 31 -14.85 -0.09 1.17
C CYS A 31 -16.09 -0.39 2.02
N SER A 32 -15.95 -0.37 3.34
CA SER A 32 -17.08 -0.48 4.26
C SER A 32 -16.77 0.15 5.61
N MET A 33 -17.78 0.25 6.48
CA MET A 33 -17.61 0.72 7.86
C MET A 33 -16.98 -0.33 8.78
N ILE A 34 -17.10 -1.62 8.42
CA ILE A 34 -16.67 -2.75 9.26
C ILE A 34 -15.36 -3.39 8.78
N SER A 35 -15.02 -3.23 7.50
CA SER A 35 -13.77 -3.70 6.94
C SER A 35 -12.79 -2.54 6.84
N ARG A 36 -11.50 -2.83 7.00
CA ARG A 36 -10.45 -1.84 6.77
C ARG A 36 -9.97 -1.81 5.33
N ALA A 37 -10.66 -2.52 4.42
CA ALA A 37 -10.27 -2.57 3.03
C ALA A 37 -10.34 -1.16 2.41
N GLN A 38 -9.32 -0.81 1.64
CA GLN A 38 -9.18 0.50 1.02
C GLN A 38 -9.00 0.34 -0.48
N VAL A 39 -9.77 1.11 -1.24
CA VAL A 39 -9.60 1.22 -2.70
C VAL A 39 -8.98 2.57 -3.01
N SER A 40 -8.05 2.55 -3.96
CA SER A 40 -7.43 3.72 -4.54
C SER A 40 -7.53 3.65 -6.05
N ASP A 41 -7.92 4.76 -6.64
CA ASP A 41 -7.99 4.95 -8.09
C ASP A 41 -7.00 6.05 -8.45
N THR A 42 -5.96 5.68 -9.21
CA THR A 42 -4.78 6.51 -9.44
C THR A 42 -4.31 6.40 -10.88
N SER A 43 -3.38 7.25 -11.28
CA SER A 43 -2.66 7.17 -12.54
C SER A 43 -1.89 5.85 -12.72
N LEU A 44 -1.60 5.12 -11.64
CA LEU A 44 -0.96 3.79 -11.66
C LEU A 44 -1.95 2.65 -11.89
N GLY A 45 -3.25 2.95 -11.96
CA GLY A 45 -4.35 2.00 -12.03
C GLY A 45 -5.18 1.98 -10.75
N LYS A 46 -6.18 1.09 -10.77
CA LYS A 46 -7.11 0.91 -9.65
C LYS A 46 -6.66 -0.27 -8.81
N SER A 47 -6.53 -0.08 -7.51
CA SER A 47 -6.02 -1.11 -6.59
C SER A 47 -6.83 -1.17 -5.30
N GLU A 48 -6.84 -2.34 -4.67
CA GLU A 48 -7.45 -2.59 -3.37
C GLU A 48 -6.42 -3.18 -2.41
N TRP A 49 -6.39 -2.63 -1.19
CA TRP A 49 -5.85 -3.31 -0.02
C TRP A 49 -6.96 -4.06 0.71
N ARG A 50 -6.73 -5.34 1.01
CA ARG A 50 -7.62 -6.19 1.80
C ARG A 50 -6.86 -7.11 2.73
N TYR A 51 -7.54 -7.62 3.76
CA TYR A 51 -7.01 -8.74 4.52
C TYR A 51 -7.06 -10.03 3.68
N GLY A 52 -6.00 -10.84 3.78
CA GLY A 52 -5.95 -12.15 3.16
C GLY A 52 -6.93 -13.12 3.82
N THR A 53 -7.49 -14.02 3.03
CA THR A 53 -8.34 -15.12 3.52
C THR A 53 -7.53 -16.11 4.35
N ASN A 54 -8.19 -16.94 5.16
CA ASN A 54 -7.52 -17.99 5.95
C ASN A 54 -6.67 -18.94 5.07
N LYS A 55 -7.13 -19.22 3.84
CA LYS A 55 -6.39 -20.04 2.89
C LYS A 55 -5.10 -19.35 2.41
N GLU A 56 -5.18 -18.06 2.10
CA GLU A 56 -4.01 -17.27 1.71
C GLU A 56 -3.03 -17.09 2.88
N GLN A 57 -3.54 -16.88 4.09
CA GLN A 57 -2.73 -16.80 5.31
C GLN A 57 -1.97 -18.10 5.56
N ALA A 58 -2.65 -19.25 5.49
CA ALA A 58 -2.01 -20.56 5.63
C ALA A 58 -0.94 -20.80 4.55
N ALA A 59 -1.22 -20.43 3.30
CA ALA A 59 -0.27 -20.59 2.20
C ALA A 59 1.01 -19.74 2.37
N CYS A 60 0.92 -18.61 3.08
CA CYS A 60 2.07 -17.76 3.40
C CYS A 60 2.64 -18.01 4.81
N ASN A 61 2.14 -19.00 5.55
CA ASN A 61 2.42 -19.21 6.97
C ASN A 61 2.32 -17.89 7.76
N ALA A 62 1.21 -17.18 7.60
CA ALA A 62 0.98 -15.85 8.14
C ALA A 62 -0.08 -15.88 9.25
N ASP A 63 0.21 -15.26 10.40
CA ASP A 63 -0.79 -14.95 11.43
C ASP A 63 -1.71 -13.81 10.99
N ASN A 64 -1.17 -12.89 10.17
CA ASN A 64 -1.91 -11.80 9.56
C ASN A 64 -1.31 -11.48 8.19
N LEU A 65 -2.19 -11.39 7.19
CA LEU A 65 -1.83 -11.11 5.82
C LEU A 65 -2.64 -9.89 5.34
N LEU A 66 -1.94 -8.88 4.84
CA LEU A 66 -2.52 -7.82 4.01
C LEU A 66 -2.10 -8.05 2.58
N VAL A 67 -3.02 -7.87 1.64
CA VAL A 67 -2.79 -8.08 0.21
C VAL A 67 -3.24 -6.83 -0.52
N MET A 68 -2.40 -6.39 -1.46
CA MET A 68 -2.76 -5.39 -2.45
C MET A 68 -2.99 -6.07 -3.79
N GLU A 69 -4.16 -5.88 -4.37
CA GLU A 69 -4.53 -6.39 -5.69
C GLU A 69 -4.84 -5.25 -6.64
N ARG A 70 -4.40 -5.41 -7.88
CA ARG A 70 -4.75 -4.53 -8.97
C ARG A 70 -6.10 -4.96 -9.56
N LEU A 71 -7.06 -4.05 -9.60
CA LEU A 71 -8.44 -4.31 -10.02
C LEU A 71 -8.66 -4.06 -11.51
N ASP A 72 -7.86 -3.20 -12.14
CA ASP A 72 -7.91 -2.96 -13.58
C ASP A 72 -7.18 -4.06 -14.37
N ARG A 73 -7.70 -4.33 -15.57
CA ARG A 73 -7.02 -5.16 -16.57
C ARG A 73 -6.09 -4.28 -17.38
N VAL A 74 -4.85 -4.69 -17.52
CA VAL A 74 -3.78 -3.89 -18.14
C VAL A 74 -3.26 -4.63 -19.35
N SER A 75 -3.11 -3.97 -20.48
CA SER A 75 -2.45 -4.58 -21.64
C SER A 75 -0.99 -4.91 -21.29
N LEU A 76 -0.62 -6.17 -21.42
CA LEU A 76 0.75 -6.67 -21.20
C LEU A 76 1.58 -6.48 -22.47
N PRO A 77 2.91 -6.29 -22.34
CA PRO A 77 3.83 -6.39 -23.46
C PRO A 77 3.63 -7.74 -24.18
N GLY A 78 3.37 -7.71 -25.49
CA GLY A 78 3.10 -8.93 -26.28
C GLY A 78 1.63 -9.27 -26.55
N GLY A 79 0.68 -8.37 -26.22
CA GLY A 79 -0.69 -8.45 -26.73
C GLY A 79 -1.69 -9.25 -25.89
N GLY A 80 -1.46 -9.39 -24.59
CA GLY A 80 -2.40 -9.96 -23.62
C GLY A 80 -3.00 -8.91 -22.68
N GLN A 81 -4.04 -9.26 -21.91
CA GLN A 81 -4.48 -8.45 -20.77
C GLN A 81 -4.08 -9.12 -19.46
N SER A 82 -3.66 -8.33 -18.46
CA SER A 82 -3.46 -8.79 -17.10
C SER A 82 -4.80 -9.25 -16.54
N LYS A 83 -4.73 -10.28 -15.67
CA LYS A 83 -5.90 -10.68 -14.91
C LYS A 83 -6.18 -9.59 -13.87
N SER A 84 -7.41 -9.12 -13.83
CA SER A 84 -7.92 -8.37 -12.66
C SER A 84 -7.75 -9.24 -11.41
N GLY A 85 -7.37 -8.63 -10.29
CA GLY A 85 -6.99 -9.32 -9.06
C GLY A 85 -5.51 -9.73 -9.02
N ALA A 86 -4.65 -9.20 -9.90
CA ALA A 86 -3.22 -9.46 -9.83
C ALA A 86 -2.65 -8.90 -8.51
N ARG A 87 -2.02 -9.77 -7.71
CA ARG A 87 -1.37 -9.37 -6.45
C ARG A 87 -0.12 -8.57 -6.74
N VAL A 88 -0.08 -7.32 -6.29
CA VAL A 88 1.02 -6.38 -6.50
C VAL A 88 1.89 -6.28 -5.26
N ALA A 89 1.28 -6.39 -4.08
CA ALA A 89 2.01 -6.36 -2.83
C ALA A 89 1.33 -7.26 -1.81
N GLN A 90 2.10 -7.69 -0.82
CA GLN A 90 1.57 -8.38 0.34
C GLN A 90 2.43 -8.13 1.54
N ARG A 91 1.81 -8.03 2.70
CA ARG A 91 2.50 -7.91 3.96
C ARG A 91 2.22 -9.12 4.81
N ILE A 92 3.28 -9.85 5.13
CA ILE A 92 3.27 -11.08 5.91
C ILE A 92 3.70 -10.74 7.34
N ARG A 93 2.91 -11.17 8.31
CA ARG A 93 3.28 -11.17 9.73
C ARG A 93 3.18 -12.59 10.26
N ASN A 94 4.30 -13.09 10.74
CA ASN A 94 4.48 -14.40 11.36
C ASN A 94 5.69 -14.36 12.30
N ASP A 95 6.03 -15.47 12.93
CA ASP A 95 7.16 -15.54 13.86
C ASP A 95 8.50 -15.12 13.23
N GLN A 96 8.70 -15.39 11.94
CA GLN A 96 9.94 -15.04 11.22
C GLN A 96 10.08 -13.52 11.00
N TYR A 97 9.00 -12.85 10.62
CA TYR A 97 9.02 -11.43 10.26
C TYR A 97 8.56 -10.50 11.38
N ARG A 98 8.25 -11.05 12.55
CA ARG A 98 7.83 -10.29 13.73
C ARG A 98 9.05 -9.62 14.37
N THR A 99 8.85 -8.41 14.89
CA THR A 99 9.88 -7.72 15.68
C THR A 99 10.27 -8.59 16.89
N PRO A 100 11.57 -8.89 17.10
CA PRO A 100 12.00 -9.71 18.23
C PRO A 100 11.45 -9.18 19.56
N GLY A 101 10.98 -10.10 20.41
CA GLY A 101 10.40 -9.76 21.71
C GLY A 101 8.92 -9.34 21.68
N THR A 102 8.27 -9.31 20.50
CA THR A 102 6.83 -9.05 20.39
C THR A 102 6.04 -10.34 20.16
N THR A 103 4.74 -10.32 20.48
CA THR A 103 3.82 -11.44 20.22
C THR A 103 2.81 -11.07 19.13
N LYS A 104 1.97 -12.03 18.72
CA LYS A 104 0.88 -11.77 17.76
C LYS A 104 -0.11 -10.69 18.23
N ASP A 105 -0.27 -10.54 19.54
CA ASP A 105 -1.21 -9.60 20.16
C ASP A 105 -0.56 -8.25 20.51
N SER A 106 0.77 -8.14 20.40
CA SER A 106 1.48 -6.87 20.62
C SER A 106 1.16 -5.87 19.50
N GLY A 107 0.82 -4.65 19.88
CA GLY A 107 0.80 -3.51 18.95
C GLY A 107 2.19 -3.28 18.36
N GLY A 108 2.27 -2.93 17.07
CA GLY A 108 3.55 -2.65 16.43
C GLY A 108 4.49 -3.86 16.30
N ASN A 109 3.96 -5.08 16.31
CA ASN A 109 4.73 -6.33 16.19
C ASN A 109 5.38 -6.59 14.82
N GLY A 110 5.67 -5.54 14.05
CA GLY A 110 6.39 -5.66 12.78
C GLY A 110 5.68 -6.52 11.74
N GLY A 111 6.46 -7.07 10.81
CA GLY A 111 6.07 -7.81 9.62
C GLY A 111 6.95 -7.42 8.43
N CYS A 112 6.81 -8.11 7.30
CA CYS A 112 7.57 -7.83 6.09
C CYS A 112 6.61 -7.53 4.93
N LEU A 113 6.79 -6.37 4.29
CA LEU A 113 6.09 -5.96 3.08
C LEU A 113 6.88 -6.41 1.86
N PHE A 114 6.26 -7.21 1.01
CA PHE A 114 6.78 -7.67 -0.28
C PHE A 114 6.05 -6.93 -1.40
N ILE A 115 6.79 -6.44 -2.38
CA ILE A 115 6.27 -5.67 -3.51
C ILE A 115 6.77 -6.32 -4.80
N ASP A 116 5.85 -6.65 -5.70
CA ASP A 116 6.14 -7.16 -7.03
C ASP A 116 6.11 -6.02 -8.05
N LEU A 117 7.29 -5.53 -8.41
CA LEU A 117 7.45 -4.42 -9.35
C LEU A 117 7.60 -4.87 -10.81
N ARG A 118 7.62 -6.18 -11.08
CA ARG A 118 7.96 -6.73 -12.41
C ARG A 118 7.09 -6.18 -13.53
N MET A 119 5.81 -5.88 -13.24
CA MET A 119 4.86 -5.35 -14.21
C MET A 119 5.23 -3.94 -14.73
N TRP A 120 6.05 -3.18 -14.01
CA TRP A 120 6.40 -1.80 -14.35
C TRP A 120 7.87 -1.61 -14.74
N ASN A 121 8.67 -2.69 -14.78
CA ASN A 121 10.08 -2.59 -15.17
C ASN A 121 10.28 -2.12 -16.62
N GLU A 122 9.31 -2.38 -17.50
CA GLU A 122 9.36 -2.01 -18.93
C GLU A 122 8.35 -0.91 -19.30
N ASP A 123 7.64 -0.35 -18.30
CA ASP A 123 6.66 0.72 -18.52
C ASP A 123 7.40 2.06 -18.74
N LYS A 124 7.16 2.68 -19.90
CA LYS A 124 7.77 3.97 -20.26
C LYS A 124 7.15 5.18 -19.54
N HIS A 125 5.97 5.00 -18.96
CA HIS A 125 5.18 6.05 -18.34
C HIS A 125 5.20 5.97 -16.81
N THR A 126 5.60 4.82 -16.26
CA THR A 126 5.58 4.55 -14.82
C THR A 126 6.93 4.06 -14.34
N SER A 127 7.54 4.75 -13.38
CA SER A 127 8.76 4.27 -12.74
C SER A 127 8.45 3.25 -11.62
N PRO A 128 9.23 2.17 -11.47
CA PRO A 128 9.08 1.23 -10.35
C PRO A 128 9.14 1.91 -8.97
N GLN A 129 9.95 2.98 -8.84
CA GLN A 129 10.08 3.77 -7.61
C GLN A 129 8.79 4.49 -7.25
N ARG A 130 8.05 5.00 -8.25
CA ARG A 130 6.74 5.64 -8.02
C ARG A 130 5.73 4.61 -7.52
N VAL A 131 5.76 3.39 -8.08
CA VAL A 131 4.89 2.29 -7.64
C VAL A 131 5.25 1.86 -6.21
N GLU A 132 6.52 1.69 -5.91
CA GLU A 132 6.99 1.37 -4.55
C GLU A 132 6.53 2.43 -3.54
N ALA A 133 6.75 3.71 -3.83
CA ALA A 133 6.29 4.82 -2.98
C ALA A 133 4.78 4.77 -2.74
N PHE A 134 3.99 4.53 -3.79
CA PHE A 134 2.54 4.38 -3.68
C PHE A 134 2.14 3.19 -2.79
N VAL A 135 2.75 2.02 -3.00
CA VAL A 135 2.45 0.81 -2.22
C VAL A 135 2.80 1.03 -0.75
N VAL A 136 3.97 1.58 -0.45
CA VAL A 136 4.40 1.87 0.92
C VAL A 136 3.47 2.88 1.58
N ALA A 137 3.14 3.98 0.90
CA ALA A 137 2.29 5.03 1.46
C ALA A 137 0.86 4.54 1.72
N SER A 138 0.25 3.85 0.75
CA SER A 138 -1.09 3.28 0.92
C SER A 138 -1.13 2.16 1.97
N TYR A 139 -0.08 1.35 2.08
CA TYR A 139 0.07 0.37 3.16
C TYR A 139 0.15 1.03 4.54
N ILE A 140 0.89 2.13 4.66
CA ILE A 140 0.97 2.88 5.93
C ILE A 140 -0.42 3.45 6.29
N LEU A 141 -1.22 3.91 5.33
CA LEU A 141 -2.61 4.30 5.56
C LEU A 141 -3.49 3.12 6.02
N MET A 142 -3.24 1.90 5.54
CA MET A 142 -3.89 0.69 6.06
C MET A 142 -3.55 0.46 7.53
N LEU A 143 -2.27 0.65 7.90
CA LEU A 143 -1.82 0.54 9.29
C LEU A 143 -2.28 1.70 10.18
N LYS A 144 -2.53 2.90 9.62
CA LYS A 144 -2.98 4.05 10.41
C LYS A 144 -4.24 3.72 11.20
N ARG A 145 -5.21 3.02 10.61
CA ARG A 145 -6.40 2.55 11.33
C ARG A 145 -6.11 1.49 12.41
N GLU A 146 -4.99 0.77 12.32
CA GLU A 146 -4.53 -0.10 13.41
C GLU A 146 -3.92 0.74 14.54
N ALA A 147 -3.18 1.79 14.19
CA ALA A 147 -2.48 2.71 15.06
C ALA A 147 -3.40 3.72 15.77
N ASP A 148 -4.51 4.12 15.13
CA ASP A 148 -5.52 5.03 15.69
C ASP A 148 -6.34 4.38 16.83
N ARG A 149 -6.18 3.07 17.07
CA ARG A 149 -6.69 2.41 18.29
C ARG A 149 -5.87 2.76 19.53
N PHE A 150 -4.70 3.35 19.36
CA PHE A 150 -3.90 3.86 20.47
C PHE A 150 -4.26 5.33 20.71
N ILE A 151 -4.41 5.70 21.98
CA ILE A 151 -4.67 7.09 22.40
C ILE A 151 -3.46 7.96 21.99
N ASP A 152 -3.72 9.17 21.50
CA ASP A 152 -2.73 10.21 21.14
C ASP A 152 -1.75 9.88 20.00
N ASN A 153 -2.22 9.23 18.93
CA ASN A 153 -1.37 8.86 17.80
C ASN A 153 -1.45 9.85 16.62
N HIS A 154 -0.36 10.57 16.35
CA HIS A 154 -0.21 11.43 15.17
C HIS A 154 0.68 10.75 14.13
N LEU A 155 0.13 10.49 12.95
CA LEU A 155 0.89 9.92 11.83
C LEU A 155 1.01 10.98 10.73
N ALA A 156 2.22 11.46 10.51
CA ALA A 156 2.58 12.25 9.33
C ALA A 156 3.45 11.37 8.43
N LEU A 157 3.12 11.31 7.14
CA LEU A 157 3.86 10.55 6.16
C LEU A 157 4.25 11.47 5.01
N VAL A 158 5.55 11.53 4.73
CA VAL A 158 6.13 12.21 3.57
C VAL A 158 6.95 11.14 2.84
N VAL A 159 6.50 10.76 1.64
CA VAL A 159 7.18 9.79 0.74
C VAL A 159 7.49 10.50 -0.56
#